data_AF-A0A1H6Z0U1-F1
#
_entry.id   AF-A0A1H6Z0U1-F1
#
_cell.length_a   1.000
_cell.length_b   1.000
_cell.length_c   1.000
_cell.angle_alpha   90.00
_cell.angle_beta   90.00
_cell.angle_gamma   90.00
#
_symmetry.space_group_name_H-M   'P 1'
#
loop_
_entity.id
_entity.type
_entity.pdbx_description
1 polymer ?
#
loop_
_entity_poly.entity_id
_entity_poly.type
_entity_poly.pdbx_seq_one_letter_code
_entity_poly.pdbx_strand_id
1 'polypeptide(L)'
;SLREAALWQQLFVELGHVRAEDILSGSGLVRLYRSICSLDNHVPHLTSPAEISSAALAGDPVAEEVLSLFCIWLGRVAGNGVLTLGARGGVYIVGGVIPRFSAFFQSSGFAKSLRSKGCMSHYLEGVPVWLVTAEYPGLEGAGVALQQMLEPADAA
;
A
#
# COMPACT_ATOMS: atom_id res chain seq x y z
N SER A 1 -8.78 -11.32 8.94
CA SER A 1 -8.63 -12.17 10.15
C SER A 1 -9.43 -11.57 11.30
N LEU A 2 -9.58 -12.25 12.44
CA LEU A 2 -10.20 -11.65 13.64
C LEU A 2 -9.45 -10.39 14.10
N ARG A 3 -8.11 -10.42 14.04
CA ARG A 3 -7.26 -9.27 14.39
C ARG A 3 -7.51 -8.05 13.48
N GLU A 4 -7.60 -8.27 12.17
CA GLU A 4 -7.94 -7.20 11.22
C GLU A 4 -9.36 -6.65 11.42
N ALA A 5 -10.32 -7.49 11.81
CA ALA A 5 -11.68 -7.05 12.11
C ALA A 5 -11.74 -6.16 13.36
N ALA A 6 -10.98 -6.49 14.41
CA ALA A 6 -10.86 -5.67 15.61
C ALA A 6 -10.21 -4.31 15.29
N LEU A 7 -9.14 -4.30 14.49
CA LEU A 7 -8.50 -3.06 14.02
C LEU A 7 -9.48 -2.20 13.23
N TRP A 8 -10.22 -2.80 12.29
CA TRP A 8 -11.22 -2.08 11.51
C TRP A 8 -12.33 -1.49 12.40
N GLN A 9 -12.81 -2.24 13.39
CA GLN A 9 -13.84 -1.77 14.32
C GLN A 9 -13.37 -0.54 15.09
N GLN A 10 -12.13 -0.55 15.58
CA GLN A 10 -11.58 0.60 16.29
C GLN A 10 -11.44 1.83 15.37
N LEU A 11 -10.94 1.63 14.15
CA LEU A 11 -10.83 2.70 13.14
C LEU A 11 -12.21 3.25 12.75
N PHE A 12 -13.22 2.38 12.67
CA PHE A 12 -14.60 2.77 12.36
C PHE A 12 -15.22 3.62 13.48
N VAL A 13 -14.94 3.30 14.75
CA VAL A 13 -15.39 4.12 15.89
C VAL A 13 -14.78 5.52 15.83
N GLU A 14 -13.52 5.65 15.41
CA GLU A 14 -12.83 6.95 15.32
C GLU A 14 -13.26 7.76 14.10
N LEU A 15 -13.36 7.13 12.92
CA LEU A 15 -13.50 7.81 11.64
C LEU A 15 -14.92 7.77 11.05
N GLY A 16 -15.78 6.88 11.55
CA GLY A 16 -16.97 6.47 10.84
C GLY A 16 -16.58 5.72 9.56
N HIS A 17 -16.55 6.41 8.43
CA HIS A 17 -16.18 5.77 7.16
C HIS A 17 -14.66 5.58 7.03
N VAL A 18 -14.20 4.33 7.04
CA VAL A 18 -12.77 3.97 6.88
C VAL A 18 -12.43 3.75 5.41
N ARG A 19 -11.65 4.67 4.83
CA ARG A 19 -11.14 4.60 3.46
C ARG A 19 -9.81 3.84 3.43
N ALA A 20 -9.46 3.33 2.25
CA ALA A 20 -8.15 2.72 2.05
C ALA A 20 -7.00 3.70 2.39
N GLU A 21 -7.11 4.98 2.02
CA GLU A 21 -6.09 6.01 2.26
C GLU A 21 -5.90 6.35 3.75
N ASP A 22 -6.92 6.10 4.59
CA ASP A 22 -6.80 6.33 6.03
C ASP A 22 -5.72 5.43 6.66
N ILE A 23 -5.37 4.32 5.99
CA ILE A 23 -4.26 3.43 6.37
C ILE A 23 -3.13 3.40 5.35
N LEU A 24 -3.44 3.37 4.04
CA LEU A 24 -2.46 3.20 2.97
C LEU A 24 -1.76 4.52 2.61
N SER A 25 -1.26 5.21 3.63
CA SER A 25 -0.57 6.49 3.54
C SER A 25 0.49 6.61 4.65
N GLY A 26 1.35 7.64 4.58
CA GLY A 26 2.33 7.88 5.64
C GLY A 26 1.67 8.11 6.99
N SER A 27 0.68 9.01 7.06
CA SER A 27 -0.11 9.23 8.28
C SER A 27 -0.91 7.99 8.69
N GLY A 28 -1.34 7.17 7.72
CA GLY A 28 -2.00 5.90 7.96
C GLY A 28 -1.14 4.87 8.69
N LEU A 29 0.18 4.84 8.47
CA LEU A 29 1.11 4.01 9.27
C LEU A 29 1.06 4.37 10.75
N VAL A 30 1.09 5.66 11.07
CA VAL A 30 1.01 6.15 12.47
C VAL A 30 -0.34 5.82 13.09
N ARG A 31 -1.42 5.98 12.31
CA ARG A 31 -2.78 5.61 12.75
C ARG A 31 -2.89 4.12 13.04
N LEU A 32 -2.37 3.27 12.16
CA LEU A 32 -2.38 1.82 12.33
C LEU A 32 -1.54 1.39 13.53
N TYR A 33 -0.34 1.96 13.70
CA TYR A 33 0.51 1.73 14.87
C TYR A 33 -0.21 2.05 16.18
N ARG A 34 -0.81 3.24 16.29
CA ARG A 34 -1.60 3.62 17.47
C ARG A 34 -2.78 2.68 17.70
N SER A 35 -3.39 2.21 16.62
CA SER A 35 -4.52 1.29 16.73
C SER A 35 -4.11 -0.06 17.30
N ILE A 36 -2.98 -0.62 16.82
CA ILE A 36 -2.41 -1.86 17.35
C ILE A 36 -1.99 -1.67 18.80
N CYS A 37 -1.29 -0.59 19.14
CA CYS A 37 -0.91 -0.29 20.52
C CYS A 37 -2.13 -0.23 21.46
N SER A 38 -3.22 0.41 21.02
CA SER A 38 -4.45 0.50 21.80
C SER A 38 -5.12 -0.86 22.01
N LEU A 39 -5.17 -1.72 20.99
CA LEU A 39 -5.75 -3.06 21.11
C LEU A 39 -4.93 -3.97 22.04
N ASP A 40 -3.61 -3.85 21.98
CA ASP A 40 -2.69 -4.69 22.75
C ASP A 40 -2.30 -4.08 24.11
N ASN A 41 -2.87 -2.93 24.48
CA ASN A 41 -2.56 -2.17 25.71
C ASN A 41 -1.08 -1.75 25.84
N HIS A 42 -0.43 -1.42 24.72
CA HIS A 42 0.91 -0.83 24.69
C HIS A 42 0.85 0.69 24.69
N VAL A 43 1.84 1.35 25.32
CA VAL A 43 2.02 2.80 25.24
C VAL A 43 2.73 3.14 23.92
N PRO A 44 2.09 3.87 22.99
CA PRO A 44 2.73 4.23 21.72
C PRO A 44 3.87 5.22 21.97
N HIS A 45 5.05 4.94 21.43
CA HIS A 45 6.23 5.81 21.52
C HIS A 45 6.74 6.28 20.16
N LEU A 46 6.39 5.59 19.08
CA LEU A 46 6.70 6.00 17.71
C LEU A 46 5.66 7.02 17.22
N THR A 47 6.13 8.14 16.68
CA THR A 47 5.31 9.31 16.36
C THR A 47 5.28 9.65 14.88
N SER A 48 6.24 9.16 14.11
CA SER A 48 6.36 9.44 12.68
C SER A 48 6.37 8.18 11.80
N PRO A 49 5.99 8.30 10.51
CA PRO A 49 6.05 7.16 9.58
C PRO A 49 7.48 6.64 9.37
N ALA A 50 8.47 7.53 9.47
CA ALA A 50 9.89 7.20 9.35
C ALA A 50 10.38 6.39 10.56
N GLU A 51 9.98 6.77 11.77
CA GLU A 51 10.27 6.03 13.00
C GLU A 51 9.67 4.63 12.96
N ILE A 52 8.40 4.49 12.54
CA ILE A 52 7.75 3.19 12.39
C ILE A 52 8.49 2.32 11.39
N SER A 53 8.82 2.86 10.22
CA SER A 53 9.55 2.10 9.20
C SER A 53 10.92 1.65 9.71
N SER A 54 11.64 2.53 10.42
CA SER A 54 12.97 2.23 10.95
C SER A 54 12.91 1.21 12.09
N ALA A 55 11.94 1.34 13.00
CA ALA A 55 11.73 0.41 14.10
C ALA A 55 11.35 -1.00 13.61
N ALA A 56 10.49 -1.08 12.58
CA ALA A 56 10.16 -2.35 11.95
C ALA A 56 11.40 -3.03 11.35
N LEU A 57 12.24 -2.28 10.65
CA LEU A 57 13.50 -2.81 10.09
C LEU A 57 14.53 -3.16 11.17
N ALA A 58 14.39 -2.63 12.38
CA ALA A 58 15.22 -2.95 13.55
C ALA A 58 14.67 -4.11 14.39
N GLY A 59 13.51 -4.69 14.03
CA GLY A 59 12.92 -5.83 14.72
C GLY A 59 11.90 -5.48 15.81
N ASP A 60 11.36 -4.25 15.84
CA ASP A 60 10.25 -3.93 16.74
C ASP A 60 8.97 -4.69 16.30
N PRO A 61 8.40 -5.55 17.16
CA PRO A 61 7.33 -6.46 16.75
C PRO A 61 6.04 -5.73 16.37
N VAL A 62 5.74 -4.59 17.01
CA VAL A 62 4.53 -3.82 16.72
C VAL A 62 4.70 -3.10 15.39
N ALA A 63 5.86 -2.49 15.16
CA ALA A 63 6.17 -1.79 13.92
C ALA A 63 6.26 -2.77 12.72
N GLU A 64 6.83 -3.96 12.90
CA GLU A 64 6.83 -5.03 11.89
C GLU A 64 5.40 -5.42 11.51
N GLU A 65 4.51 -5.56 12.49
CA GLU A 65 3.11 -5.86 12.23
C GLU A 65 2.43 -4.75 11.43
N VAL A 66 2.67 -3.48 11.76
CA VAL A 66 2.15 -2.32 11.01
C VAL A 66 2.56 -2.42 9.54
N LEU A 67 3.85 -2.64 9.25
CA LEU A 67 4.30 -2.76 7.86
C LEU A 67 3.73 -4.00 7.18
N SER A 68 3.64 -5.13 7.88
CA SER A 68 3.07 -6.36 7.35
C SER A 68 1.60 -6.18 6.93
N LEU A 69 0.78 -5.59 7.82
CA LEU A 69 -0.63 -5.29 7.55
C LEU A 69 -0.77 -4.26 6.43
N PHE A 70 0.05 -3.20 6.42
CA PHE A 70 0.08 -2.22 5.33
C PHE A 70 0.30 -2.91 3.98
N CYS A 71 1.31 -3.78 3.88
CA CYS A 71 1.62 -4.50 2.64
C CYS A 71 0.49 -5.45 2.23
N ILE A 72 -0.10 -6.18 3.18
CA ILE A 72 -1.22 -7.08 2.93
C ILE A 72 -2.44 -6.30 2.41
N TRP A 73 -2.81 -5.20 3.07
CA TRP A 73 -3.97 -4.40 2.68
C TRP A 73 -3.76 -3.68 1.36
N LEU A 74 -2.55 -3.19 1.09
CA LEU A 74 -2.20 -2.63 -0.22
C LEU A 74 -2.35 -3.66 -1.33
N GLY A 75 -1.88 -4.90 -1.12
CA GLY A 75 -2.05 -5.98 -2.09
C GLY A 75 -3.52 -6.26 -2.36
N ARG A 76 -4.37 -6.27 -1.33
CA ARG A 76 -5.82 -6.45 -1.51
C ARG A 76 -6.45 -5.31 -2.32
N VAL A 77 -6.11 -4.06 -2.04
CA VAL A 77 -6.61 -2.90 -2.79
C VAL A 77 -6.14 -2.95 -4.24
N ALA A 78 -4.86 -3.21 -4.48
CA ALA A 78 -4.30 -3.35 -5.82
C ALA A 78 -4.97 -4.48 -6.61
N GLY A 79 -5.15 -5.66 -6.00
CA GLY A 79 -5.83 -6.78 -6.65
C GLY A 79 -7.32 -6.50 -6.92
N ASN A 80 -7.98 -5.67 -6.11
CA ASN A 80 -9.34 -5.21 -6.43
C ASN A 80 -9.31 -4.33 -7.69
N GLY A 81 -8.36 -3.39 -7.77
CA GLY A 81 -8.16 -2.55 -8.95
C GLY A 81 -7.92 -3.36 -10.24
N VAL A 82 -7.13 -4.44 -10.15
CA VAL A 82 -6.92 -5.36 -11.30
C VAL A 82 -8.23 -5.98 -11.78
N LEU A 83 -9.10 -6.44 -10.87
CA LEU A 83 -10.39 -7.02 -11.23
C LEU A 83 -11.37 -5.98 -11.73
N THR A 84 -11.38 -4.78 -11.14
CA THR A 84 -12.28 -3.69 -11.53
C THR A 84 -11.98 -3.18 -12.94
N LEU A 85 -10.69 -3.07 -13.31
CA LEU A 85 -10.26 -2.48 -14.58
C LEU A 85 -9.87 -3.49 -15.65
N GLY A 86 -9.78 -4.77 -15.28
CA GLY A 86 -9.21 -5.81 -16.14
C GLY A 86 -7.73 -5.60 -16.44
N ALA A 87 -6.98 -5.00 -15.52
CA ALA A 87 -5.60 -4.54 -15.72
C ALA A 87 -4.56 -5.68 -15.73
N ARG A 88 -4.63 -6.56 -16.74
CA ARG A 88 -3.68 -7.67 -16.92
C ARG A 88 -2.29 -7.23 -17.36
N GLY A 89 -2.16 -6.01 -17.90
CA GLY A 89 -0.87 -5.39 -18.24
C GLY A 89 0.01 -5.14 -17.03
N GLY A 90 -0.55 -5.16 -15.82
CA GLY A 90 0.19 -5.08 -14.57
C GLY A 90 -0.21 -3.90 -13.68
N VAL A 91 0.48 -3.82 -12.55
CA VAL A 91 0.27 -2.79 -11.51
C VAL A 91 1.56 -2.04 -11.28
N TYR A 92 1.49 -0.71 -11.31
CA TYR A 92 2.59 0.16 -10.93
C TYR A 92 2.30 0.75 -9.56
N ILE A 93 3.16 0.46 -8.58
CA ILE A 93 3.11 1.03 -7.24
C ILE A 93 3.97 2.28 -7.24
N VAL A 94 3.34 3.42 -7.00
CA VAL A 94 3.96 4.74 -6.98
C VAL A 94 3.76 5.35 -5.59
N GLY A 95 4.77 6.06 -5.08
CA GLY A 95 4.68 6.81 -3.83
C GLY A 95 5.94 6.71 -2.98
N GLY A 96 6.10 7.65 -2.04
CA GLY A 96 7.34 7.80 -1.26
C GLY A 96 7.46 6.94 0.00
N VAL A 97 6.40 6.20 0.37
CA VAL A 97 6.38 5.40 1.62
C VAL A 97 7.17 4.10 1.45
N ILE A 98 6.80 3.27 0.47
CA ILE A 98 7.36 1.93 0.24
C ILE A 98 8.86 1.92 -0.10
N PRO A 99 9.42 2.86 -0.88
CA PRO A 99 10.86 2.88 -1.17
C PRO A 99 11.76 2.83 0.08
N ARG A 100 11.28 3.30 1.24
CA ARG A 100 12.01 3.29 2.52
C ARG A 100 12.16 1.89 3.12
N PHE A 101 11.32 0.93 2.74
CA PHE A 101 11.30 -0.43 3.24
C PHE A 101 11.09 -1.44 2.10
N SER A 102 11.67 -1.17 0.93
CA SER A 102 11.46 -1.95 -0.30
C SER A 102 11.81 -3.43 -0.15
N ALA A 103 12.88 -3.76 0.57
CA ALA A 103 13.26 -5.14 0.87
C ALA A 103 12.19 -5.86 1.71
N PHE A 104 11.70 -5.21 2.77
CA PHE A 104 10.59 -5.71 3.59
C PHE A 104 9.33 -5.92 2.73
N PHE A 105 9.03 -4.96 1.86
CA PHE A 105 7.87 -5.04 0.96
C PHE A 105 7.97 -6.25 0.02
N GLN A 106 9.14 -6.53 -0.55
CA GLN A 106 9.36 -7.68 -1.43
C GLN A 106 9.15 -9.03 -0.72
N SER A 107 9.55 -9.15 0.55
CA SER A 107 9.34 -10.35 1.36
C SER A 107 7.98 -10.40 2.07
N SER A 108 7.15 -9.36 1.93
CA SER A 108 5.88 -9.22 2.64
C SER A 108 4.76 -10.10 2.09
N GLY A 109 3.60 -10.06 2.74
CA GLY A 109 2.37 -10.70 2.27
C GLY A 109 1.70 -10.03 1.05
N PHE A 110 2.27 -8.96 0.47
CA PHE A 110 1.64 -8.20 -0.62
C PHE A 110 1.27 -9.07 -1.83
N ALA A 111 2.20 -9.85 -2.39
CA ALA A 111 1.94 -10.63 -3.60
C ALA A 111 0.88 -11.71 -3.36
N LYS A 112 0.90 -12.34 -2.19
CA LYS A 112 -0.10 -13.32 -1.76
C LYS A 112 -1.47 -12.68 -1.61
N SER A 113 -1.55 -11.52 -0.95
CA SER A 113 -2.82 -10.84 -0.71
C SER A 113 -3.42 -10.21 -1.97
N LEU A 114 -2.57 -9.80 -2.92
CA LEU A 114 -2.97 -9.36 -4.26
C LEU A 114 -3.74 -10.47 -4.97
N ARG A 115 -3.18 -11.68 -5.03
CA ARG A 115 -3.79 -12.83 -5.73
C ARG A 115 -4.96 -13.47 -4.98
N SER A 116 -5.11 -13.22 -3.68
CA SER A 116 -6.16 -13.81 -2.84
C SER A 116 -7.54 -13.23 -3.14
N LYS A 117 -8.20 -13.71 -4.21
CA LYS A 117 -9.49 -13.20 -4.73
C LYS A 117 -10.58 -14.28 -4.84
N GLY A 118 -10.50 -15.32 -4.02
CA GLY A 118 -11.47 -16.42 -4.05
C GLY A 118 -11.46 -17.13 -5.40
N CYS A 119 -12.64 -17.32 -6.01
CA CYS A 119 -12.78 -17.93 -7.34
C CYS A 119 -12.06 -17.17 -8.46
N MET A 120 -11.80 -15.87 -8.27
CA MET A 120 -11.12 -15.02 -9.25
C MET A 120 -9.59 -14.99 -9.07
N SER A 121 -9.02 -15.79 -8.16
CA SER A 121 -7.58 -15.76 -7.90
C SER A 121 -6.73 -16.07 -9.15
N HIS A 122 -7.22 -16.99 -10.00
CA HIS A 122 -6.56 -17.34 -11.26
C HIS A 122 -6.44 -16.17 -12.25
N TYR A 123 -7.39 -15.21 -12.21
CA TYR A 123 -7.36 -14.04 -13.09
C TYR A 123 -6.10 -13.18 -12.86
N LEU A 124 -5.56 -13.20 -11.65
CA LEU A 124 -4.39 -12.42 -11.25
C LEU A 124 -3.07 -13.20 -11.41
N GLU A 125 -3.12 -14.45 -11.90
CA GLU A 125 -1.91 -15.18 -12.24
C GLU A 125 -1.16 -14.50 -13.38
N GLY A 126 0.16 -14.37 -13.21
CA GLY A 126 1.02 -13.72 -14.19
C GLY A 126 0.89 -12.20 -14.26
N VAL A 127 0.00 -11.55 -13.50
CA VAL A 127 -0.09 -10.08 -13.45
C VAL A 127 1.19 -9.52 -12.81
N PRO A 128 2.01 -8.77 -13.54
CA PRO A 128 3.25 -8.20 -13.01
C PRO A 128 2.96 -7.01 -12.10
N VAL A 129 3.85 -6.79 -11.14
CA VAL A 129 3.81 -5.62 -10.25
C VAL A 129 5.19 -4.98 -10.22
N TRP A 130 5.23 -3.67 -10.44
CA TRP A 130 6.46 -2.89 -10.40
C TRP A 130 6.38 -1.81 -9.33
N LEU A 131 7.47 -1.66 -8.58
CA LEU A 131 7.67 -0.49 -7.73
C LEU A 131 8.41 0.56 -8.55
N VAL A 132 7.83 1.74 -8.70
CA VAL A 132 8.45 2.84 -9.44
C VAL A 132 9.52 3.49 -8.55
N THR A 133 10.77 3.49 -9.04
CA THR A 133 11.94 4.07 -8.35
C THR A 133 12.53 5.28 -9.07
N ALA A 134 11.85 5.79 -10.10
CA ALA A 134 12.23 7.04 -10.74
C ALA A 134 12.20 8.20 -9.73
N GLU A 135 13.10 9.17 -9.89
CA GLU A 135 13.25 10.29 -8.96
C GLU A 135 12.07 11.26 -9.04
N TYR A 136 11.61 11.56 -10.26
CA TYR A 136 10.53 12.52 -10.53
C TYR A 136 9.46 11.98 -11.50
N PRO A 137 8.82 10.82 -11.22
CA PRO A 137 7.89 10.19 -12.16
C PRO A 137 6.69 11.09 -12.52
N GLY A 138 6.27 11.96 -11.59
CA GLY A 138 5.21 12.93 -11.84
C GLY A 138 5.61 14.04 -12.81
N LEU A 139 6.85 14.54 -12.71
CA LEU A 139 7.36 15.58 -13.62
C LEU A 139 7.64 15.01 -15.01
N GLU A 140 8.23 13.81 -15.08
CA GLU A 140 8.43 13.09 -16.34
C GLU A 140 7.11 12.82 -17.04
N GLY A 141 6.11 12.30 -16.32
CA GLY A 141 4.78 12.06 -16.85
C GLY A 141 4.08 13.33 -17.34
N ALA A 142 4.24 14.46 -16.62
CA ALA A 142 3.71 15.75 -17.06
C ALA A 142 4.38 16.24 -18.36
N GLY A 143 5.69 16.03 -18.51
CA GLY A 143 6.42 16.33 -19.75
C GLY A 143 5.92 15.51 -20.94
N VAL A 144 5.74 14.21 -20.76
CA VAL A 144 5.19 13.30 -21.79
C VAL A 144 3.76 13.73 -22.18
N ALA A 145 2.91 14.03 -21.21
CA ALA A 145 1.55 14.49 -21.47
C ALA A 145 1.52 15.79 -22.29
N LEU A 146 2.39 16.75 -21.95
CA LEU A 146 2.52 17.99 -22.72
C LEU A 146 3.03 17.72 -24.15
N GLN A 147 4.02 16.85 -24.33
CA GLN A 147 4.54 16.48 -25.64
C GLN A 147 3.44 15.90 -26.54
N GLN A 148 2.63 14.97 -26.02
CA GLN A 148 1.52 14.37 -26.76
C GLN A 148 0.44 15.39 -27.16
N MET A 149 0.26 16.46 -26.38
CA MET A 149 -0.66 17.54 -26.73
C MET A 149 -0.10 18.47 -27.82
N LEU A 150 1.22 18.55 -27.95
CA LEU A 150 1.90 19.40 -28.94
C LEU A 150 2.13 18.68 -30.27
N GLU A 151 2.18 17.36 -30.29
CA GLU A 151 2.25 16.55 -31.51
C GLU A 151 0.84 16.45 -32.15
N PRO A 152 0.61 17.01 -33.36
CA PRO A 152 -0.69 16.95 -34.01
C PRO A 152 -1.07 15.50 -34.34
N ALA A 153 -2.37 15.17 -34.22
CA ALA A 153 -2.92 13.82 -34.40
C ALA A 153 -2.77 13.21 -35.82
N ASP A 154 -2.12 13.91 -36.76
CA ASP A 154 -1.99 13.53 -38.17
C ASP A 154 -0.58 13.05 -38.54
N ALA A 155 -0.11 11.99 -37.87
CA ALA A 155 1.07 11.23 -38.30
C ALA A 155 0.82 9.70 -38.24
N ALA A 156 -0.40 9.28 -38.59
CA ALA A 156 -0.77 7.88 -38.81
C ALA A 156 -1.47 7.72 -40.16
#